data_AF-A0A966TPF9-F1
#
_entry.id   AF-A0A966TPF9-F1
#
_cell.length_a   1.000
_cell.length_b   1.000
_cell.length_c   1.000
_cell.angle_alpha   90.00
_cell.angle_beta   90.00
_cell.angle_gamma   90.00
#
_symmetry.space_group_name_H-M   'P 1'
#
loop_
_entity.id
_entity.type
_entity.pdbx_description
1 polymer ?
#
loop_
_entity_poly.entity_id
_entity_poly.type
_entity_poly.pdbx_seq_one_letter_code
_entity_poly.pdbx_strand_id
1 'polypeptide(L)'
;MGTILDRSRFPAELQLLRGDFDRSISMTELSASERLGLQGRIDSAVGGLEWLAMEYETITQTTVDRHNLDLVFDAWRRQESERAVEALESLIEQHPLNLRIFAAERATNEDLQRVREIDATLCSGCHTASPGSPNQLPAYRLSELARSMTSTEFLARLLSGVRGTEE
;
A
#
# COMPACT_ATOMS: atom_id res chain seq x y z
N MET A 1 -2.26 21.89 0.02
CA MET A 1 -1.94 20.50 0.36
C MET A 1 -1.59 19.60 -0.83
N GLY A 2 -1.73 20.05 -2.10
CA GLY A 2 -1.41 19.25 -3.29
C GLY A 2 0.03 18.74 -3.35
N THR A 3 1.03 19.61 -3.15
CA THR A 3 2.44 19.26 -3.41
C THR A 3 3.06 18.21 -2.47
N ILE A 4 2.54 18.01 -1.26
CA ILE A 4 3.11 17.02 -0.31
C ILE A 4 2.53 15.64 -0.59
N LEU A 5 1.21 15.54 -0.79
CA LEU A 5 0.57 14.26 -1.10
C LEU A 5 1.01 13.74 -2.47
N ASP A 6 1.17 14.62 -3.46
CA ASP A 6 1.62 14.22 -4.80
C ASP A 6 3.05 13.65 -4.78
N ARG A 7 3.92 14.15 -3.88
CA ARG A 7 5.27 13.59 -3.64
C ARG A 7 5.25 12.26 -2.88
N SER A 8 4.15 11.92 -2.23
CA SER A 8 4.03 10.68 -1.46
C SER A 8 3.41 9.53 -2.27
N ARG A 9 2.73 9.81 -3.38
CA ARG A 9 1.99 8.79 -4.14
C ARG A 9 2.89 7.67 -4.66
N PHE A 10 3.95 7.99 -5.38
CA PHE A 10 4.86 6.97 -5.92
C PHE A 10 5.57 6.18 -4.80
N PRO A 11 6.22 6.81 -3.81
CA PRO A 11 6.79 6.07 -2.67
C PRO A 11 5.76 5.24 -1.89
N ALA A 12 4.51 5.71 -1.75
CA ALA A 12 3.45 4.94 -1.11
C ALA A 12 3.08 3.73 -1.95
N GLU A 13 2.87 3.89 -3.25
CA GLU A 13 2.50 2.79 -4.15
C GLU A 13 3.56 1.67 -4.13
N LEU A 14 4.85 2.01 -4.06
CA LEU A 14 5.92 1.02 -3.90
C LEU A 14 5.74 0.17 -2.62
N GLN A 15 5.39 0.81 -1.50
CA GLN A 15 5.13 0.12 -0.22
C GLN A 15 3.89 -0.78 -0.31
N LEU A 16 2.81 -0.30 -0.94
CA LEU A 16 1.60 -1.11 -1.13
C LEU A 16 1.90 -2.34 -1.99
N LEU A 17 2.60 -2.13 -3.11
CA LEU A 17 2.89 -3.19 -4.05
C LEU A 17 3.80 -4.25 -3.44
N ARG A 18 4.84 -3.83 -2.69
CA ARG A 18 5.70 -4.75 -1.92
C ARG A 18 4.86 -5.58 -0.95
N GLY A 19 4.01 -4.93 -0.16
CA GLY A 19 3.15 -5.61 0.81
C GLY A 19 2.12 -6.56 0.15
N ASP A 20 1.59 -6.21 -1.01
CA ASP A 20 0.68 -7.06 -1.76
C ASP A 20 1.41 -8.29 -2.37
N PHE A 21 2.66 -8.12 -2.83
CA PHE A 21 3.51 -9.26 -3.22
C PHE A 21 3.87 -10.16 -2.02
N ASP A 22 4.31 -9.59 -0.90
CA ASP A 22 4.59 -10.34 0.35
C ASP A 22 3.35 -11.14 0.77
N ARG A 23 2.17 -10.52 0.68
CA ARG A 23 0.90 -11.16 0.99
C ARG A 23 0.57 -12.32 0.04
N SER A 24 0.90 -12.18 -1.25
CA SER A 24 0.73 -13.25 -2.24
C SER A 24 1.62 -14.47 -1.96
N ILE A 25 2.80 -14.25 -1.35
CA ILE A 25 3.78 -15.28 -1.02
C ILE A 25 3.40 -15.97 0.31
N SER A 26 3.02 -15.21 1.33
CA SER A 26 3.01 -15.67 2.72
C SER A 26 1.62 -16.01 3.30
N MET A 27 0.52 -15.47 2.77
CA MET A 27 -0.81 -15.67 3.36
C MET A 27 -1.55 -16.87 2.77
N THR A 28 -1.35 -18.04 3.37
CA THR A 28 -2.03 -19.30 2.99
C THR A 28 -3.53 -19.32 3.35
N GLU A 29 -3.97 -18.44 4.25
CA GLU A 29 -5.36 -18.37 4.74
C GLU A 29 -6.32 -17.64 3.79
N LEU A 30 -5.82 -17.04 2.70
CA LEU A 30 -6.67 -16.33 1.75
C LEU A 30 -7.65 -17.28 1.06
N SER A 31 -8.90 -16.87 0.93
CA SER A 31 -9.88 -17.51 0.07
C SER A 31 -9.50 -17.35 -1.40
N ALA A 32 -10.14 -18.13 -2.29
CA ALA A 32 -9.94 -17.95 -3.73
C ALA A 32 -10.40 -16.56 -4.21
N SER A 33 -11.43 -16.01 -3.58
CA SER A 33 -11.96 -14.66 -3.87
C SER A 33 -10.94 -13.59 -3.48
N GLU A 34 -10.37 -13.70 -2.28
CA GLU A 34 -9.35 -12.77 -1.79
C GLU A 34 -8.08 -12.81 -2.65
N ARG A 35 -7.65 -14.00 -3.09
CA ARG A 35 -6.52 -14.12 -4.03
C ARG A 35 -6.79 -13.42 -5.36
N LEU A 36 -8.00 -13.58 -5.91
CA LEU A 36 -8.39 -12.90 -7.15
C LEU A 36 -8.41 -11.37 -6.98
N GLY A 37 -8.95 -10.88 -5.87
CA GLY A 37 -8.94 -9.44 -5.56
C GLY A 37 -7.52 -8.90 -5.36
N LEU A 38 -6.64 -9.65 -4.69
CA LEU A 38 -5.24 -9.29 -4.53
C LEU A 38 -4.51 -9.22 -5.87
N GLN A 39 -4.71 -10.20 -6.75
CA GLN A 39 -4.16 -10.18 -8.11
C GLN A 39 -4.64 -8.95 -8.89
N GLY A 40 -5.94 -8.66 -8.87
CA GLY A 40 -6.50 -7.47 -9.53
C GLY A 40 -5.95 -6.15 -8.98
N ARG A 41 -5.65 -6.07 -7.68
CA ARG A 41 -4.98 -4.90 -7.08
C ARG A 41 -3.53 -4.78 -7.56
N ILE A 42 -2.78 -5.88 -7.60
CA ILE A 42 -1.40 -5.88 -8.12
C ILE A 42 -1.39 -5.48 -9.60
N ASP A 43 -2.30 -6.03 -10.42
CA ASP A 43 -2.47 -5.68 -11.83
C ASP A 43 -2.69 -4.18 -12.01
N SER A 44 -3.64 -3.61 -11.26
CA SER A 44 -3.96 -2.20 -11.32
C SER A 44 -2.78 -1.32 -10.88
N ALA A 45 -2.08 -1.70 -9.81
CA ALA A 45 -0.95 -0.94 -9.27
C ALA A 45 0.23 -0.96 -10.24
N VAL A 46 0.60 -2.14 -10.75
CA VAL A 46 1.65 -2.33 -11.77
C VAL A 46 1.32 -1.52 -13.03
N GLY A 47 0.07 -1.56 -13.50
CA GLY A 47 -0.36 -0.82 -14.68
C GLY A 47 -0.29 0.72 -14.53
N GLY A 48 -0.37 1.24 -13.31
CA GLY A 48 -0.25 2.68 -13.02
C GLY A 48 1.15 3.15 -12.62
N LEU A 49 2.08 2.22 -12.34
CA LEU A 49 3.34 2.53 -11.68
C LEU A 49 4.27 3.42 -12.53
N GLU A 50 4.33 3.19 -13.84
CA GLU A 50 5.16 4.01 -14.75
C GLU A 50 4.69 5.47 -14.78
N TRP A 51 3.36 5.68 -14.76
CA TRP A 51 2.79 7.03 -14.72
C TRP A 51 3.09 7.73 -13.40
N LEU A 52 2.96 7.03 -12.27
CA LEU A 52 3.33 7.56 -10.96
C LEU A 52 4.81 7.90 -10.89
N ALA A 53 5.69 7.10 -11.50
CA ALA A 53 7.10 7.40 -11.59
C ALA A 53 7.36 8.69 -12.39
N MET A 54 6.72 8.86 -13.56
CA MET A 54 6.85 10.09 -14.36
C MET A 54 6.33 11.33 -13.63
N GLU A 55 5.19 11.23 -12.96
CA GLU A 55 4.62 12.30 -12.12
C GLU A 55 5.62 12.67 -11.01
N TYR A 56 6.15 11.65 -10.31
CA TYR A 56 7.10 11.84 -9.23
C TYR A 56 8.38 12.54 -9.70
N GLU A 57 9.04 12.05 -10.76
CA GLU A 57 10.24 12.67 -11.34
C GLU A 57 10.01 14.14 -11.70
N THR A 58 8.86 14.45 -12.28
CA THR A 58 8.50 15.83 -12.66
C THR A 58 8.41 16.74 -11.43
N ILE A 59 7.83 16.26 -10.33
CA ILE A 59 7.56 17.06 -9.12
C ILE A 59 8.78 17.18 -8.21
N THR A 60 9.63 16.14 -8.16
CA THR A 60 10.78 16.08 -7.27
C THR A 60 12.10 16.42 -7.94
N GLN A 61 12.13 16.42 -9.28
CA GLN A 61 13.36 16.53 -10.08
C GLN A 61 14.37 15.41 -9.78
N THR A 62 13.90 14.29 -9.26
CA THR A 62 14.70 13.06 -9.12
C THR A 62 14.53 12.17 -10.35
N THR A 63 15.43 11.22 -10.53
CA THR A 63 15.30 10.16 -11.54
C THR A 63 14.93 8.86 -10.84
N VAL A 64 13.92 8.16 -11.36
CA VAL A 64 13.54 6.83 -10.91
C VAL A 64 14.31 5.79 -11.72
N ASP A 65 14.82 4.77 -11.04
CA ASP A 65 15.54 3.68 -11.69
C ASP A 65 14.61 2.84 -12.58
N ARG A 66 14.70 3.10 -13.89
CA ARG A 66 13.91 2.42 -14.92
C ARG A 66 14.22 0.93 -15.01
N HIS A 67 15.46 0.52 -14.72
CA HIS A 67 15.82 -0.90 -14.73
C HIS A 67 15.05 -1.67 -13.66
N ASN A 68 15.02 -1.14 -12.43
CA ASN A 68 14.26 -1.78 -11.35
C ASN A 68 12.74 -1.72 -11.59
N LEU A 69 12.21 -0.66 -12.20
CA LEU A 69 10.80 -0.64 -12.62
C LEU A 69 10.48 -1.74 -13.66
N ASP A 70 11.32 -1.89 -14.68
CA ASP A 70 11.15 -2.93 -15.69
C ASP A 70 11.23 -4.33 -15.08
N LEU A 71 12.10 -4.53 -14.09
CA LEU A 71 12.18 -5.78 -13.33
C LEU A 71 10.88 -6.10 -12.58
N VAL A 72 10.21 -5.11 -11.98
CA VAL A 72 8.89 -5.31 -11.34
C VAL A 72 7.86 -5.75 -12.38
N PHE A 73 7.85 -5.09 -13.56
CA PHE A 73 6.91 -5.42 -14.63
C PHE A 73 7.14 -6.82 -15.20
N ASP A 74 8.39 -7.19 -15.44
CA ASP A 74 8.77 -8.52 -15.90
C ASP A 74 8.46 -9.60 -14.87
N ALA A 75 8.80 -9.36 -13.61
CA ALA A 75 8.55 -10.29 -12.52
C ALA A 75 7.04 -10.53 -12.36
N TRP A 76 6.20 -9.49 -12.44
CA TRP A 76 4.75 -9.66 -12.40
C TRP A 76 4.23 -10.50 -13.57
N ARG A 77 4.65 -10.19 -14.81
CA ARG A 77 4.27 -10.97 -16.01
C ARG A 77 4.66 -12.44 -15.91
N ARG A 78 5.78 -12.74 -15.26
CA ARG A 78 6.31 -14.10 -15.08
C ARG A 78 5.84 -14.78 -13.79
N GLN A 79 5.04 -14.08 -12.97
CA GLN A 79 4.59 -14.54 -11.66
C GLN A 79 5.75 -14.86 -10.69
N GLU A 80 6.85 -14.10 -10.80
CA GLU A 80 8.05 -14.20 -9.98
C GLU A 80 7.96 -13.23 -8.78
N SER A 81 7.04 -13.47 -7.84
CA SER A 81 6.74 -12.51 -6.75
C SER A 81 7.97 -12.14 -5.91
N GLU A 82 8.86 -13.09 -5.60
CA GLU A 82 10.09 -12.81 -4.82
C GLU A 82 11.02 -11.82 -5.55
N ARG A 83 11.17 -11.98 -6.87
CA ARG A 83 11.96 -11.07 -7.70
C ARG A 83 11.33 -9.69 -7.79
N ALA A 84 9.99 -9.61 -7.81
CA ALA A 84 9.29 -8.33 -7.76
C ALA A 84 9.56 -7.61 -6.43
N VAL A 85 9.58 -8.33 -5.31
CA VAL A 85 9.92 -7.79 -3.99
C VAL A 85 11.33 -7.21 -3.97
N GLU A 86 12.34 -7.95 -4.45
CA GLU A 86 13.74 -7.47 -4.50
C GLU A 86 13.90 -6.17 -5.30
N ALA A 87 13.25 -6.09 -6.48
CA ALA A 87 13.28 -4.88 -7.31
C ALA A 87 12.54 -3.70 -6.64
N LEU A 88 11.42 -3.97 -5.95
CA LEU A 88 10.69 -2.97 -5.18
C LEU A 88 11.48 -2.46 -3.98
N GLU A 89 12.20 -3.32 -3.28
CA GLU A 89 13.06 -2.91 -2.15
C GLU A 89 14.15 -1.93 -2.62
N SER A 90 14.78 -2.21 -3.77
CA SER A 90 15.73 -1.29 -4.39
C SER A 90 15.11 0.09 -4.70
N LEU A 91 13.88 0.12 -5.23
CA LEU A 91 13.17 1.38 -5.51
C LEU A 91 12.75 2.11 -4.23
N ILE A 92 12.33 1.37 -3.20
CA ILE A 92 11.93 1.91 -1.90
C ILE A 92 13.11 2.56 -1.19
N GLU A 93 14.29 1.95 -1.24
CA GLU A 93 15.50 2.52 -0.65
C GLU A 93 15.90 3.84 -1.33
N GLN A 94 15.76 3.92 -2.65
CA GLN A 94 16.07 5.12 -3.43
C GLN A 94 15.02 6.22 -3.28
N HIS A 95 13.77 5.84 -3.02
CA HIS A 95 12.62 6.75 -2.96
C HIS A 95 11.80 6.52 -1.68
N PRO A 96 12.37 6.83 -0.50
CA PRO A 96 11.73 6.52 0.77
C PRO A 96 10.45 7.35 0.98
N LEU A 97 9.39 6.68 1.45
CA LEU A 97 8.16 7.34 1.85
C LEU A 97 8.38 8.13 3.14
N ASN A 98 8.30 9.46 3.08
CA ASN A 98 8.49 10.32 4.24
C ASN A 98 7.23 10.38 5.12
N LEU A 99 7.21 9.56 6.17
CA LEU A 99 6.10 9.48 7.13
C LEU A 99 6.35 10.24 8.44
N ARG A 100 7.37 11.11 8.50
CA ARG A 100 7.77 11.79 9.75
C ARG A 100 6.65 12.62 10.39
N ILE A 101 5.67 13.07 9.61
CA ILE A 101 4.52 13.81 10.14
C ILE A 101 3.52 12.91 10.89
N PHE A 102 3.55 11.60 10.64
CA PHE A 102 2.72 10.57 11.25
C PHE A 102 3.48 9.74 12.30
N ALA A 103 4.66 10.19 12.71
CA ALA A 103 5.50 9.45 13.63
C ALA A 103 4.82 9.32 15.01
N ALA A 104 4.88 8.12 15.60
CA ALA A 104 4.11 7.78 16.80
C ALA A 104 4.50 8.64 18.02
N GLU A 105 5.76 9.07 18.11
CA GLU A 105 6.27 9.97 19.15
C GLU A 105 5.62 11.36 19.12
N ARG A 106 4.94 11.72 18.02
CA ARG A 106 4.18 12.97 17.90
C ARG A 106 2.76 12.85 18.45
N ALA A 107 2.28 11.63 18.69
CA ALA A 107 0.92 11.39 19.16
C ALA A 107 0.82 11.70 20.66
N THR A 108 -0.14 12.54 21.01
CA THR A 108 -0.50 12.80 22.41
C THR A 108 -1.51 11.78 22.92
N ASN A 109 -1.72 11.72 24.24
CA ASN A 109 -2.79 10.89 24.82
C ASN A 109 -4.19 11.31 24.32
N GLU A 110 -4.38 12.60 24.00
CA GLU A 110 -5.62 13.11 23.42
C GLU A 110 -5.82 12.58 22.00
N ASP A 111 -4.75 12.54 21.18
CA ASP A 111 -4.81 11.95 19.84
C ASP A 111 -5.18 10.47 19.90
N LEU A 112 -4.62 9.72 20.85
CA LEU A 112 -4.95 8.30 21.05
C LEU A 112 -6.41 8.07 21.43
N GLN A 113 -6.99 8.96 22.24
CA GLN A 113 -8.41 8.91 22.57
C GLN A 113 -9.27 9.24 21.35
N ARG A 114 -8.90 10.29 20.62
CA ARG A 114 -9.61 10.72 19.41
C ARG A 114 -9.59 9.67 18.30
N VAL A 115 -8.47 8.97 18.11
CA VAL A 115 -8.37 7.88 17.12
C VAL A 115 -9.31 6.73 17.46
N ARG A 116 -9.50 6.38 18.74
CA ARG A 116 -10.49 5.36 19.14
C ARG A 116 -11.91 5.77 18.77
N GLU A 117 -12.24 7.04 18.94
CA GLU A 117 -13.56 7.58 18.57
C GLU A 117 -13.74 7.60 17.05
N ILE A 118 -12.70 7.97 16.29
CA ILE A 118 -12.69 7.93 14.82
C ILE A 118 -12.90 6.49 14.34
N ASP A 119 -12.14 5.52 14.86
CA ASP A 119 -12.25 4.11 14.47
C ASP A 119 -13.66 3.58 14.74
N ALA A 120 -14.21 3.83 15.93
CA ALA A 120 -15.55 3.41 16.30
C ALA A 120 -16.63 4.03 15.39
N THR A 121 -16.49 5.30 15.02
CA THR A 121 -17.54 6.05 14.32
C THR A 121 -17.47 5.91 12.80
N LEU A 122 -16.26 5.85 12.22
CA LEU A 122 -16.05 5.98 10.78
C LEU A 122 -15.48 4.72 10.12
N CYS A 123 -14.70 3.91 10.84
CA CYS A 123 -13.96 2.80 10.23
C CYS A 123 -14.64 1.45 10.52
N SER A 124 -15.03 1.22 11.77
CA SER A 124 -15.47 -0.10 12.27
C SER A 124 -16.75 -0.62 11.61
N GLY A 125 -17.58 0.26 11.05
CA GLY A 125 -18.79 -0.12 10.32
C GLY A 125 -18.50 -0.90 9.03
N CYS A 126 -17.43 -0.54 8.32
CA CYS A 126 -17.01 -1.24 7.09
C CYS A 126 -15.93 -2.30 7.39
N HIS A 127 -15.00 -1.99 8.30
CA HIS A 127 -13.84 -2.84 8.61
C HIS A 127 -14.17 -3.97 9.60
N THR A 128 -15.03 -4.91 9.19
CA THR A 128 -15.49 -6.02 10.04
C THR A 128 -14.98 -7.38 9.63
N ALA A 129 -14.37 -7.50 8.44
CA ALA A 129 -13.93 -8.78 7.90
C ALA A 129 -12.67 -9.31 8.59
N SER A 130 -12.44 -10.62 8.42
CA SER A 130 -11.23 -11.34 8.80
C SER A 130 -10.75 -12.19 7.60
N PRO A 131 -9.47 -12.62 7.56
CA PRO A 131 -8.93 -13.47 6.49
C PRO A 131 -9.80 -14.72 6.23
N GLY A 132 -9.88 -15.13 4.97
CA GLY A 132 -10.77 -16.20 4.53
C GLY A 132 -12.18 -15.71 4.17
N SER A 133 -12.37 -14.40 4.04
CA SER A 133 -13.64 -13.78 3.66
C SER A 133 -14.07 -14.20 2.24
N PRO A 134 -15.39 -14.31 1.96
CA PRO A 134 -15.87 -14.54 0.60
C PRO A 134 -15.70 -13.32 -0.33
N ASN A 135 -15.41 -12.14 0.22
CA ASN A 135 -15.24 -10.91 -0.55
C ASN A 135 -13.88 -10.89 -1.28
N GLN A 136 -13.84 -10.29 -2.46
CA GLN A 136 -12.59 -10.14 -3.22
C GLN A 136 -11.62 -9.15 -2.54
N LEU A 137 -12.15 -8.01 -2.11
CA LEU A 137 -11.41 -6.96 -1.40
C LEU A 137 -12.07 -6.71 -0.04
N PRO A 138 -11.90 -7.62 0.92
CA PRO A 138 -12.49 -7.47 2.24
C PRO A 138 -11.90 -6.27 2.98
N ALA A 139 -12.77 -5.46 3.55
CA ALA A 139 -12.41 -4.46 4.54
C ALA A 139 -12.12 -5.17 5.87
N TYR A 140 -10.88 -5.63 6.04
CA TYR A 140 -10.45 -6.28 7.28
C TYR A 140 -10.42 -5.30 8.44
N ARG A 141 -10.63 -5.79 9.66
CA ARG A 141 -10.42 -4.99 10.87
C ARG A 141 -9.05 -4.33 10.87
N LEU A 142 -9.02 -2.99 11.02
CA LEU A 142 -7.79 -2.21 10.95
C LEU A 142 -6.75 -2.66 11.99
N SER A 143 -7.20 -3.06 13.18
CA SER A 143 -6.31 -3.58 14.23
C SER A 143 -5.72 -4.96 13.90
N GLU A 144 -6.39 -5.78 13.09
CA GLU A 144 -5.85 -7.05 12.60
C GLU A 144 -4.83 -6.76 11.49
N LEU A 145 -5.15 -5.88 10.55
CA LEU A 145 -4.23 -5.43 9.49
C LEU A 145 -2.95 -4.82 10.07
N ALA A 146 -3.07 -3.90 11.03
CA ALA A 146 -1.92 -3.23 11.62
C ALA A 146 -0.94 -4.19 12.33
N ARG A 147 -1.40 -5.39 12.72
CA ARG A 147 -0.54 -6.43 13.32
C ARG A 147 0.15 -7.31 12.29
N SER A 148 -0.37 -7.39 11.08
CA SER A 148 0.15 -8.27 10.02
C SER A 148 1.11 -7.58 9.06
N MET A 149 1.37 -6.28 9.22
CA MET A 149 2.24 -5.50 8.33
C MET A 149 3.04 -4.45 9.09
N THR A 150 4.00 -3.83 8.40
CA THR A 150 4.76 -2.72 8.98
C THR A 150 3.89 -1.47 9.13
N SER A 151 4.25 -0.58 10.06
CA SER A 151 3.58 0.72 10.21
C SER A 151 3.68 1.57 8.93
N THR A 152 4.80 1.46 8.21
CA THR A 152 5.00 2.12 6.91
C THR A 152 4.00 1.65 5.87
N GLU A 153 3.83 0.34 5.71
CA GLU A 153 2.84 -0.23 4.78
C GLU A 153 1.43 0.16 5.19
N PHE A 154 1.09 0.05 6.48
CA PHE A 154 -0.23 0.41 6.99
C PHE A 154 -0.56 1.89 6.70
N LEU A 155 0.38 2.80 6.96
CA LEU A 155 0.21 4.22 6.68
C LEU A 155 0.16 4.50 5.17
N ALA A 156 0.97 3.81 4.36
CA ALA A 156 0.89 3.93 2.91
C ALA A 156 -0.49 3.52 2.39
N ARG A 157 -1.04 2.41 2.91
CA ARG A 157 -2.41 1.96 2.60
C ARG A 157 -3.46 2.97 3.05
N LEU A 158 -3.29 3.69 4.16
CA LEU A 158 -4.20 4.77 4.54
C LEU A 158 -4.09 6.00 3.63
N LEU A 159 -2.87 6.33 3.17
CA LEU A 159 -2.61 7.48 2.28
C LEU A 159 -3.10 7.23 0.84
N SER A 160 -2.89 6.02 0.31
CA SER A 160 -3.29 5.64 -1.06
C SER A 160 -4.65 4.94 -1.13
N GLY A 161 -5.15 4.37 -0.03
CA GLY A 161 -6.30 3.46 -0.02
C GLY A 161 -7.68 4.11 -0.11
N VAL A 162 -7.77 5.44 -0.11
CA VAL A 162 -9.02 6.12 -0.48
C VAL A 162 -9.07 6.25 -2.00
N ARG A 163 -9.35 5.14 -2.69
CA ARG A 163 -9.77 5.13 -4.09
C ARG A 163 -11.00 4.24 -4.26
N GLY A 164 -12.15 4.81 -3.91
CA GLY A 164 -13.43 4.45 -4.51
C GLY A 164 -13.85 5.62 -5.40
N THR A 165 -14.45 5.33 -6.56
CA THR A 165 -15.26 6.35 -7.23
C THR A 165 -16.51 6.58 -6.38
N GLU A 166 -16.92 7.84 -6.22
CA GLU A 166 -18.33 8.09 -6.00
C GLU A 166 -19.03 7.61 -7.28
N GLU A 167 -19.79 6.52 -7.14
CA GLU A 167 -20.64 5.89 -8.15
C GLU A 167 -19.93 5.13 -9.28
#